data_AF-A0A6P6LWA2-F1
#
_entry.id   AF-A0A6P6LWA2-F1
#
_cell.length_a   1.000
_cell.length_b   1.000
_cell.length_c   1.000
_cell.angle_alpha   90.00
_cell.angle_beta   90.00
_cell.angle_gamma   90.00
#
_symmetry.space_group_name_H-M   'P 1'
#
loop_
_entity.id
_entity.type
_entity.pdbx_description
1 polymer ?
#
loop_
_entity_poly.entity_id
_entity_poly.type
_entity_poly.pdbx_seq_one_letter_code
_entity_poly.pdbx_strand_id
1 'polypeptide(L)'
;MAEAIPRDHDQYSCSVCLDLLKDPVTIPCGHSYCMSCINECWNTNDLNGIYRCPQCRHAFKTKPPLNRSTVLAEIMEKLRSTELLSESAQSLAGPGEIACDFCAGEMIKAVKSCLECRVSYCETHVQPHYNVPALKKHKLVKAAVIPVCPKHDKLLEVYCRTDQKCVCMHCLLDDHKSHDTVPSTIERNEKQIKLTDTQKKVKQIIQAKEKELQKMNMDIASHSDSAKKAVENSKKVFSELAKLIEKKGNEVIEKIKAEEKADLDQGTKLQKTLQEEITELKKREGVLEDLLQTDDNIQFLQNYESVSSSSGTDKLPSFSFQPYCSFEDIRKLICELAGRLETTCTQEISKTITKVSDLSAKRPTIEIVVGDRVRVKPSVVTPTHKWGSVTQFSIGVVKKIQGNLLTVDFPEQRNWTGVVSEMERVTSAGSDSSTKNDPFNIKVGDKVRVKPSVTTQNITGVETSLIRVWVW
;
A
#
# COMPACT_ATOMS: atom_id res chain seq x y z
N MET A 1 37.85 26.95 -8.61
CA MET A 1 39.37 26.98 -8.67
C MET A 1 39.94 27.44 -7.32
N ALA A 2 39.76 26.61 -6.24
CA ALA A 2 40.39 26.82 -4.91
C ALA A 2 41.89 26.50 -4.98
N GLU A 3 42.68 27.47 -5.43
CA GLU A 3 44.17 27.53 -5.41
C GLU A 3 44.72 27.10 -4.05
N ALA A 4 45.13 25.83 -3.86
CA ALA A 4 46.07 25.10 -2.98
C ALA A 4 47.24 25.99 -2.54
N ILE A 5 47.15 26.66 -1.35
CA ILE A 5 48.23 27.37 -0.63
C ILE A 5 49.49 26.47 -0.60
N PRO A 6 50.59 26.74 -1.35
CA PRO A 6 51.87 26.01 -1.32
C PRO A 6 52.42 25.88 0.11
N ARG A 7 52.43 24.69 0.73
CA ARG A 7 52.91 24.15 2.03
C ARG A 7 54.41 24.39 2.18
N ASP A 8 54.85 25.65 2.02
CA ASP A 8 56.28 25.79 2.39
C ASP A 8 56.42 26.38 3.79
N HIS A 9 56.28 25.56 4.95
CA HIS A 9 56.34 25.82 6.41
C HIS A 9 57.53 26.73 6.76
N ASP A 10 58.47 26.92 5.81
CA ASP A 10 59.68 27.71 6.16
C ASP A 10 59.45 29.21 5.88
N GLN A 11 58.34 29.57 5.16
CA GLN A 11 58.08 30.99 4.80
C GLN A 11 57.20 31.67 5.85
N TYR A 12 56.75 30.84 6.87
CA TYR A 12 55.82 31.47 7.83
C TYR A 12 56.27 31.18 9.26
N SER A 13 57.58 31.02 9.39
CA SER A 13 58.11 30.73 10.73
C SER A 13 58.76 32.00 11.30
N CYS A 14 58.50 32.10 12.58
CA CYS A 14 59.15 33.22 13.31
C CYS A 14 60.65 32.99 13.46
N SER A 15 61.46 34.00 13.07
CA SER A 15 62.93 33.86 13.07
C SER A 15 63.50 33.99 14.50
N VAL A 16 62.64 34.33 15.42
CA VAL A 16 63.12 34.41 16.83
C VAL A 16 62.81 33.09 17.54
N CYS A 17 61.63 32.56 17.45
CA CYS A 17 61.31 31.33 18.22
C CYS A 17 61.34 30.10 17.29
N LEU A 18 61.50 30.44 15.99
CA LEU A 18 61.62 29.42 14.91
C LEU A 18 60.37 28.55 14.84
N ASP A 19 59.28 29.03 15.50
CA ASP A 19 57.98 28.32 15.37
C ASP A 19 57.07 29.12 14.43
N LEU A 20 55.90 28.40 14.03
CA LEU A 20 54.90 29.14 13.22
C LEU A 20 54.45 30.42 13.94
N LEU A 21 54.29 31.44 13.17
CA LEU A 21 54.01 32.76 13.77
C LEU A 21 52.70 32.71 14.59
N LYS A 22 52.81 33.15 15.90
CA LYS A 22 51.63 33.28 16.79
C LYS A 22 51.31 34.76 16.99
N ASP A 23 50.10 35.08 16.53
CA ASP A 23 49.74 36.52 16.52
C ASP A 23 50.80 37.34 15.78
N PRO A 24 50.89 37.06 14.48
CA PRO A 24 51.99 37.64 13.71
C PRO A 24 51.88 39.17 13.58
N VAL A 25 53.08 39.79 13.71
CA VAL A 25 53.18 41.26 13.54
C VAL A 25 54.25 41.54 12.48
N THR A 26 53.78 42.48 11.61
CA THR A 26 54.78 42.87 10.59
C THR A 26 55.28 44.29 10.86
N ILE A 27 56.60 44.39 10.99
CA ILE A 27 57.13 45.72 11.33
C ILE A 27 57.52 46.43 10.03
N PRO A 28 57.72 47.74 9.92
CA PRO A 28 57.78 48.58 8.72
C PRO A 28 58.87 48.10 7.75
N CYS A 29 59.86 47.35 8.26
CA CYS A 29 60.90 46.86 7.31
C CYS A 29 60.39 45.61 6.58
N GLY A 30 59.12 45.13 6.97
CA GLY A 30 58.47 44.07 6.16
C GLY A 30 58.70 42.67 6.74
N HIS A 31 59.44 42.48 7.85
CA HIS A 31 59.62 41.15 8.47
C HIS A 31 58.56 40.93 9.58
N SER A 32 58.20 39.61 9.62
CA SER A 32 57.08 39.33 10.55
C SER A 32 57.54 38.40 11.67
N TYR A 33 57.01 38.69 12.86
CA TYR A 33 57.39 37.89 14.05
C TYR A 33 56.14 37.64 14.90
N CYS A 34 56.37 36.72 15.90
CA CYS A 34 55.31 36.66 16.92
C CYS A 34 55.30 37.95 17.77
N MET A 35 54.18 38.33 18.00
CA MET A 35 54.05 39.62 18.75
C MET A 35 54.84 39.56 20.06
N SER A 36 54.77 38.51 20.68
CA SER A 36 55.50 38.41 21.97
C SER A 36 57.01 38.36 21.75
N CYS A 37 57.35 37.75 20.63
CA CYS A 37 58.80 37.58 20.37
C CYS A 37 59.46 38.92 20.01
N ILE A 38 58.84 39.68 19.24
CA ILE A 38 59.45 40.96 18.86
C ILE A 38 59.34 41.97 20.02
N ASN A 39 58.30 41.83 20.82
CA ASN A 39 58.20 42.72 22.00
C ASN A 39 59.30 42.42 23.01
N GLU A 40 59.56 41.17 23.14
CA GLU A 40 60.64 40.81 24.08
C GLU A 40 62.01 41.26 23.55
N CYS A 41 62.20 41.12 22.25
CA CYS A 41 63.48 41.56 21.65
C CYS A 41 63.68 43.07 21.81
N TRP A 42 62.67 43.81 21.74
CA TRP A 42 62.78 45.28 21.85
C TRP A 42 62.80 45.73 23.32
N ASN A 43 62.27 44.86 24.24
CA ASN A 43 62.28 45.22 25.68
C ASN A 43 63.65 44.90 26.31
N THR A 44 64.41 43.98 25.77
CA THR A 44 65.70 43.56 26.34
C THR A 44 66.82 44.47 25.81
N ASN A 45 66.60 45.40 24.75
CA ASN A 45 67.60 46.28 24.13
C ASN A 45 67.28 47.75 24.43
N ASP A 46 66.52 48.13 25.53
CA ASP A 46 65.94 49.44 25.95
C ASP A 46 67.01 50.31 26.61
N LEU A 47 68.36 50.10 26.29
CA LEU A 47 69.23 51.01 27.08
C LEU A 47 69.79 52.10 26.15
N ASN A 48 69.21 52.33 24.79
CA ASN A 48 69.77 53.43 23.96
C ASN A 48 68.69 54.01 23.05
N GLY A 49 67.23 53.70 23.38
CA GLY A 49 66.13 54.41 22.67
C GLY A 49 66.13 54.10 21.17
N ILE A 50 66.96 52.97 20.67
CA ILE A 50 66.92 52.58 19.25
C ILE A 50 66.44 51.13 19.17
N TYR A 51 65.39 50.87 18.28
CA TYR A 51 64.78 49.53 18.12
C TYR A 51 65.21 48.94 16.76
N ARG A 52 65.80 47.66 16.90
CA ARG A 52 66.33 47.09 15.64
C ARG A 52 65.59 45.79 15.30
N CYS A 53 65.45 45.68 13.95
CA CYS A 53 64.83 44.43 13.49
C CYS A 53 65.81 43.26 13.65
N PRO A 54 65.37 42.08 14.13
CA PRO A 54 66.24 40.91 14.41
C PRO A 54 66.74 40.26 13.12
N GLN A 55 66.10 40.59 12.05
CA GLN A 55 66.52 39.85 10.83
C GLN A 55 67.37 40.77 9.94
N CYS A 56 67.07 42.08 9.85
CA CYS A 56 67.81 42.87 8.85
C CYS A 56 68.54 44.04 9.52
N ARG A 57 68.23 44.15 10.86
CA ARG A 57 68.96 45.07 11.77
C ARG A 57 68.62 46.53 11.41
N HIS A 58 67.60 46.76 10.63
CA HIS A 58 67.15 48.14 10.41
C HIS A 58 66.76 48.82 11.75
N ALA A 59 67.29 50.14 11.94
CA ALA A 59 67.12 50.81 13.25
C ALA A 59 65.92 51.78 13.18
N PHE A 60 65.14 51.68 14.19
CA PHE A 60 63.99 52.62 14.32
C PHE A 60 64.17 53.51 15.55
N LYS A 61 64.03 54.86 15.33
CA LYS A 61 64.31 55.85 16.39
C LYS A 61 63.15 55.92 17.39
N THR A 62 61.94 55.48 16.91
CA THR A 62 60.79 55.32 17.83
C THR A 62 60.22 53.91 17.69
N LYS A 63 59.64 53.49 18.81
CA LYS A 63 59.13 52.10 18.76
C LYS A 63 57.91 52.02 17.81
N PRO A 64 58.16 51.20 16.80
CA PRO A 64 57.03 51.04 15.87
C PRO A 64 55.82 50.37 16.54
N PRO A 65 54.65 50.78 16.08
CA PRO A 65 53.45 50.13 16.64
C PRO A 65 53.33 48.68 16.16
N LEU A 66 53.08 47.82 17.13
CA LEU A 66 52.97 46.39 16.76
C LEU A 66 51.50 45.99 16.68
N ASN A 67 51.02 46.08 15.45
CA ASN A 67 49.62 45.64 15.25
C ASN A 67 49.58 44.24 14.61
N ARG A 68 48.62 43.54 15.10
CA ARG A 68 48.47 42.16 14.57
C ARG A 68 48.12 42.20 13.08
N SER A 69 48.90 41.34 12.34
CA SER A 69 48.57 41.25 10.91
C SER A 69 47.40 40.27 10.71
N THR A 70 46.25 40.72 10.31
CA THR A 70 45.00 39.92 10.24
C THR A 70 45.09 38.89 9.09
N VAL A 71 45.85 39.27 8.06
CA VAL A 71 45.97 38.34 6.91
C VAL A 71 46.89 37.16 7.29
N LEU A 72 48.01 37.47 7.92
CA LEU A 72 48.94 36.37 8.31
C LEU A 72 48.35 35.53 9.43
N ALA A 73 47.56 36.18 10.24
CA ALA A 73 46.90 35.43 11.34
C ALA A 73 45.86 34.47 10.77
N GLU A 74 45.14 34.93 9.73
CA GLU A 74 44.12 34.04 9.13
C GLU A 74 44.78 32.87 8.39
N ILE A 75 45.88 33.20 7.73
CA ILE A 75 46.62 32.14 7.01
C ILE A 75 47.20 31.13 8.03
N MET A 76 47.68 31.59 9.27
CA MET A 76 48.27 30.68 10.27
C MET A 76 47.17 29.84 10.92
N GLU A 77 45.96 30.41 11.01
CA GLU A 77 44.84 29.67 11.61
C GLU A 77 44.36 28.56 10.66
N LYS A 78 44.39 28.88 9.39
CA LYS A 78 43.99 27.85 8.41
C LYS A 78 45.04 26.73 8.35
N LEU A 79 46.31 27.05 8.52
CA LEU A 79 47.37 26.00 8.51
C LEU A 79 47.33 25.18 9.79
N ARG A 80 46.90 25.82 10.94
CA ARG A 80 46.80 25.09 12.23
C ARG A 80 45.55 24.20 12.24
N SER A 81 44.47 24.65 11.51
CA SER A 81 43.22 23.88 11.41
C SER A 81 43.41 22.68 10.47
N THR A 82 44.24 22.80 9.51
CA THR A 82 44.59 21.66 8.62
C THR A 82 45.54 20.68 9.33
N GLU A 83 46.39 21.09 10.37
CA GLU A 83 47.26 20.22 11.20
C GLU A 83 46.46 19.59 12.35
N LEU A 84 45.29 20.17 12.81
CA LEU A 84 44.41 19.57 13.83
C LEU A 84 43.42 18.60 13.18
N LEU A 85 43.27 18.63 11.85
CA LEU A 85 42.53 17.59 11.09
C LEU A 85 43.49 16.49 10.63
N SER A 86 44.81 16.63 10.78
CA SER A 86 45.81 15.57 10.53
C SER A 86 46.34 15.00 11.86
N GLU A 87 45.86 15.49 13.10
CA GLU A 87 46.06 14.79 14.40
C GLU A 87 44.76 14.14 14.84
N SER A 88 43.82 13.77 13.88
CA SER A 88 42.63 12.94 14.10
C SER A 88 43.00 11.51 14.51
N ALA A 89 43.28 11.14 15.79
CA ALA A 89 42.69 10.07 16.63
C ALA A 89 42.77 8.71 15.92
N GLN A 90 43.94 8.15 15.76
CA GLN A 90 43.97 6.69 15.46
C GLN A 90 42.77 5.96 16.09
N SER A 91 41.60 5.83 15.34
CA SER A 91 40.35 5.13 15.71
C SER A 91 40.63 3.64 16.00
N LEU A 92 40.24 3.20 17.21
CA LEU A 92 40.37 1.77 17.56
C LEU A 92 39.50 0.91 16.64
N ALA A 93 40.12 -0.20 16.27
CA ALA A 93 39.38 -1.14 15.39
C ALA A 93 38.14 -1.69 16.10
N GLY A 94 36.86 -1.40 15.66
CA GLY A 94 35.58 -1.98 16.13
C GLY A 94 35.34 -3.40 15.59
N PRO A 95 34.21 -4.10 16.01
CA PRO A 95 33.85 -5.45 15.55
C PRO A 95 33.66 -5.48 14.02
N GLY A 96 34.55 -6.35 13.33
CA GLY A 96 34.43 -6.51 11.86
C GLY A 96 35.43 -5.63 11.11
N GLU A 97 36.14 -4.75 11.88
CA GLU A 97 37.16 -3.88 11.24
C GLU A 97 38.58 -4.46 11.44
N ILE A 98 39.41 -4.20 10.44
CA ILE A 98 40.74 -4.85 10.38
C ILE A 98 41.74 -3.98 11.14
N ALA A 99 42.49 -4.67 12.12
CA ALA A 99 43.44 -3.92 12.96
C ALA A 99 44.82 -3.90 12.31
N CYS A 100 45.52 -2.82 12.71
CA CYS A 100 46.92 -2.73 12.25
C CYS A 100 47.79 -3.82 12.85
N ASP A 101 48.73 -4.39 12.04
CA ASP A 101 49.51 -5.55 12.50
C ASP A 101 50.76 -5.10 13.25
N PHE A 102 51.08 -3.85 13.31
CA PHE A 102 52.40 -3.44 13.82
C PHE A 102 52.23 -2.65 15.11
N CYS A 103 50.93 -2.24 15.41
CA CYS A 103 50.79 -1.43 16.64
C CYS A 103 50.84 -2.34 17.87
N ALA A 104 51.76 -1.95 18.84
CA ALA A 104 51.85 -2.71 20.10
C ALA A 104 50.85 -2.16 21.13
N GLY A 105 49.83 -3.09 21.51
CA GLY A 105 48.90 -2.77 22.62
C GLY A 105 47.48 -2.56 22.09
N GLU A 106 47.12 -1.29 21.59
CA GLU A 106 45.73 -0.99 21.19
C GLU A 106 45.53 -1.29 19.69
N MET A 107 44.50 -2.21 19.35
CA MET A 107 44.20 -2.61 17.96
C MET A 107 43.72 -1.39 17.14
N ILE A 108 44.74 -0.77 16.70
CA ILE A 108 44.44 0.44 15.90
C ILE A 108 43.89 0.01 14.53
N LYS A 109 42.83 0.80 14.10
CA LYS A 109 42.17 0.46 12.81
C LYS A 109 43.15 0.64 11.64
N ALA A 110 43.19 -0.41 10.84
CA ALA A 110 44.05 -0.35 9.64
C ALA A 110 43.33 0.43 8.52
N VAL A 111 44.16 1.19 7.82
CA VAL A 111 43.55 1.97 6.73
C VAL A 111 43.91 1.34 5.39
N LYS A 112 45.08 0.68 5.34
CA LYS A 112 45.47 0.02 4.08
C LYS A 112 46.10 -1.34 4.39
N SER A 113 45.94 -2.24 3.46
CA SER A 113 46.65 -3.53 3.51
C SER A 113 47.57 -3.66 2.29
N CYS A 114 48.77 -4.14 2.60
CA CYS A 114 49.72 -4.37 1.49
C CYS A 114 49.68 -5.84 1.06
N LEU A 115 49.45 -6.10 -0.17
CA LEU A 115 49.28 -7.49 -0.66
C LEU A 115 50.63 -8.20 -0.74
N GLU A 116 51.68 -7.38 -0.81
CA GLU A 116 53.00 -8.05 -0.87
C GLU A 116 53.50 -8.38 0.54
N CYS A 117 53.18 -7.37 1.50
CA CYS A 117 53.64 -7.60 2.89
C CYS A 117 52.65 -8.48 3.65
N ARG A 118 51.48 -8.52 3.10
CA ARG A 118 50.40 -9.33 3.69
C ARG A 118 50.11 -8.91 5.14
N VAL A 119 50.19 -7.57 5.18
CA VAL A 119 49.91 -7.02 6.53
C VAL A 119 49.04 -5.78 6.35
N SER A 120 48.24 -5.49 7.38
CA SER A 120 47.41 -4.26 7.37
C SER A 120 48.02 -3.18 8.28
N TYR A 121 47.96 -1.90 7.67
CA TYR A 121 48.67 -0.81 8.36
C TYR A 121 47.68 0.29 8.76
N CYS A 122 47.91 0.85 9.93
CA CYS A 122 47.22 2.12 10.28
C CYS A 122 47.88 3.30 9.56
N GLU A 123 47.38 4.48 9.70
CA GLU A 123 47.87 5.63 8.92
C GLU A 123 49.36 5.86 9.16
N THR A 124 49.77 5.57 10.34
CA THR A 124 51.19 5.84 10.64
C THR A 124 52.09 4.75 10.03
N HIS A 125 51.63 3.54 10.12
CA HIS A 125 52.53 2.44 9.74
C HIS A 125 52.48 2.18 8.23
N VAL A 126 51.59 2.87 7.61
CA VAL A 126 51.56 2.64 6.15
C VAL A 126 52.49 3.64 5.47
N GLN A 127 53.03 4.64 6.21
CA GLN A 127 53.76 5.78 5.62
C GLN A 127 55.03 5.32 4.91
N PRO A 128 55.68 4.28 5.43
CA PRO A 128 56.89 3.86 4.73
C PRO A 128 56.59 3.36 3.31
N HIS A 129 55.34 2.87 3.11
CA HIS A 129 54.98 2.43 1.73
C HIS A 129 54.84 3.62 0.78
N TYR A 130 54.79 4.82 1.37
CA TYR A 130 54.71 6.01 0.49
C TYR A 130 56.07 6.70 0.39
N ASN A 131 56.85 6.57 1.42
CA ASN A 131 58.00 7.50 1.47
C ASN A 131 59.30 6.76 1.20
N VAL A 132 59.27 5.37 1.21
CA VAL A 132 60.50 4.59 0.96
C VAL A 132 60.42 4.02 -0.47
N PRO A 133 61.45 4.40 -1.29
CA PRO A 133 61.42 4.05 -2.72
C PRO A 133 61.25 2.54 -2.94
N ALA A 134 61.85 1.67 -2.11
CA ALA A 134 61.71 0.20 -2.32
C ALA A 134 60.28 -0.27 -2.04
N LEU A 135 59.53 0.41 -1.22
CA LEU A 135 58.19 -0.07 -0.81
C LEU A 135 57.10 0.64 -1.59
N LYS A 136 57.47 1.55 -2.37
CA LYS A 136 56.45 2.31 -3.13
C LYS A 136 55.84 1.43 -4.23
N LYS A 137 56.62 0.35 -4.54
CA LYS A 137 56.09 -0.53 -5.61
C LYS A 137 55.09 -1.55 -5.05
N HIS A 138 55.01 -1.58 -3.72
CA HIS A 138 54.01 -2.53 -3.15
C HIS A 138 52.58 -2.02 -3.43
N LYS A 139 51.70 -2.96 -3.73
CA LYS A 139 50.29 -2.59 -3.98
C LYS A 139 49.49 -2.51 -2.67
N LEU A 140 48.96 -1.31 -2.41
CA LEU A 140 48.15 -1.11 -1.19
C LEU A 140 46.67 -1.04 -1.57
N VAL A 141 45.81 -1.80 -0.80
CA VAL A 141 44.34 -1.77 -1.02
C VAL A 141 43.66 -1.37 0.30
N LYS A 142 42.39 -1.06 0.08
CA LYS A 142 41.66 -0.76 1.33
C LYS A 142 41.75 -1.92 2.33
N ALA A 143 41.92 -1.48 3.57
CA ALA A 143 42.16 -2.51 4.61
C ALA A 143 41.10 -3.61 4.54
N ALA A 144 41.53 -4.78 4.23
CA ALA A 144 40.64 -5.97 4.17
C ALA A 144 41.45 -7.23 4.52
N VAL A 145 40.69 -8.20 4.88
CA VAL A 145 41.35 -9.50 5.13
C VAL A 145 41.99 -9.98 3.82
N ILE A 146 43.33 -10.18 3.92
CA ILE A 146 44.08 -10.61 2.71
C ILE A 146 43.92 -12.14 2.57
N PRO A 147 43.27 -12.57 1.55
CA PRO A 147 43.00 -14.01 1.40
C PRO A 147 44.29 -14.79 1.05
N VAL A 148 44.68 -15.57 2.13
CA VAL A 148 45.96 -16.32 1.93
C VAL A 148 45.63 -17.82 1.99
N CYS A 149 46.35 -18.53 1.21
CA CYS A 149 46.21 -19.99 1.23
C CYS A 149 46.75 -20.59 2.54
N PRO A 150 45.94 -21.35 3.13
CA PRO A 150 46.35 -21.89 4.45
C PRO A 150 47.52 -22.89 4.31
N LYS A 151 47.72 -23.48 3.14
CA LYS A 151 48.79 -24.49 2.99
C LYS A 151 50.10 -23.83 2.54
N HIS A 152 49.93 -22.76 1.77
CA HIS A 152 51.21 -22.29 1.17
C HIS A 152 51.48 -20.85 1.57
N ASP A 153 50.59 -20.34 2.39
CA ASP A 153 50.74 -18.95 2.89
C ASP A 153 51.02 -17.97 1.73
N LYS A 154 50.38 -18.34 0.52
CA LYS A 154 50.46 -17.43 -0.64
C LYS A 154 49.08 -16.88 -0.98
N LEU A 155 49.00 -15.74 -1.76
CA LEU A 155 47.71 -15.09 -2.07
C LEU A 155 46.84 -16.02 -2.93
N LEU A 156 45.60 -15.95 -2.57
CA LEU A 156 44.66 -16.72 -3.42
C LEU A 156 44.26 -15.89 -4.63
N GLU A 157 44.88 -16.19 -5.80
CA GLU A 157 44.67 -15.30 -6.96
C GLU A 157 44.05 -16.08 -8.12
N VAL A 158 43.84 -17.44 -7.84
CA VAL A 158 43.29 -18.28 -8.94
C VAL A 158 41.98 -18.88 -8.44
N TYR A 159 40.95 -18.84 -9.35
CA TYR A 159 39.67 -19.52 -9.02
C TYR A 159 39.57 -20.87 -9.74
N CYS A 160 39.34 -21.87 -8.92
CA CYS A 160 39.15 -23.22 -9.50
C CYS A 160 37.65 -23.47 -9.70
N ARG A 161 37.18 -23.54 -10.99
CA ARG A 161 35.74 -23.73 -11.29
C ARG A 161 35.28 -25.14 -10.93
N THR A 162 36.18 -26.01 -11.02
CA THR A 162 35.79 -27.40 -10.69
C THR A 162 35.45 -27.53 -9.20
N ASP A 163 36.27 -26.84 -8.44
CA ASP A 163 36.08 -27.00 -6.98
C ASP A 163 35.34 -25.79 -6.41
N GLN A 164 35.12 -24.73 -7.19
CA GLN A 164 34.42 -23.49 -6.83
C GLN A 164 35.04 -22.84 -5.59
N LYS A 165 36.31 -22.64 -5.63
CA LYS A 165 37.00 -21.95 -4.53
C LYS A 165 38.24 -21.25 -5.07
N CYS A 166 38.67 -20.19 -4.28
CA CYS A 166 39.90 -19.48 -4.71
C CYS A 166 41.15 -20.19 -4.18
N VAL A 167 42.11 -20.42 -5.07
CA VAL A 167 43.34 -21.14 -4.63
C VAL A 167 44.57 -20.30 -4.99
N CYS A 168 45.80 -20.63 -4.35
CA CYS A 168 47.04 -19.89 -4.69
C CYS A 168 47.74 -20.55 -5.88
N MET A 169 48.86 -20.06 -6.42
CA MET A 169 49.53 -20.55 -7.65
C MET A 169 50.20 -21.91 -7.38
N HIS A 170 50.57 -22.10 -6.08
CA HIS A 170 51.20 -23.41 -5.79
C HIS A 170 50.16 -24.53 -5.77
N CYS A 171 48.96 -24.20 -5.29
CA CYS A 171 47.89 -25.22 -5.33
C CYS A 171 47.54 -25.58 -6.77
N LEU A 172 47.65 -24.54 -7.60
CA LEU A 172 47.34 -24.81 -9.03
C LEU A 172 48.29 -25.86 -9.61
N LEU A 173 49.59 -25.74 -9.14
CA LEU A 173 50.59 -26.65 -9.74
C LEU A 173 50.58 -28.01 -9.04
N ASP A 174 49.80 -28.15 -7.93
CA ASP A 174 49.82 -29.45 -7.22
C ASP A 174 48.44 -30.10 -7.28
N ASP A 175 47.55 -29.70 -6.40
CA ASP A 175 46.27 -30.40 -6.18
C ASP A 175 45.26 -30.05 -7.29
N HIS A 176 45.56 -28.89 -8.03
CA HIS A 176 44.50 -28.49 -8.98
C HIS A 176 45.06 -28.45 -10.39
N LYS A 177 46.03 -29.29 -10.70
CA LYS A 177 46.76 -29.22 -12.00
C LYS A 177 45.81 -29.58 -13.15
N SER A 178 44.89 -30.46 -12.83
CA SER A 178 44.04 -30.91 -13.96
C SER A 178 42.64 -30.29 -13.85
N HIS A 179 42.45 -29.31 -12.95
CA HIS A 179 41.11 -28.68 -12.78
C HIS A 179 41.03 -27.45 -13.70
N ASP A 180 39.79 -27.14 -13.97
CA ASP A 180 39.54 -25.89 -14.71
C ASP A 180 39.77 -24.66 -13.82
N THR A 181 40.90 -23.99 -14.14
CA THR A 181 41.21 -22.84 -13.26
C THR A 181 41.37 -21.57 -14.12
N VAL A 182 40.96 -20.50 -13.55
CA VAL A 182 41.12 -19.18 -14.21
C VAL A 182 41.55 -18.16 -13.17
N PRO A 183 42.22 -17.05 -13.67
CA PRO A 183 42.50 -15.99 -12.69
C PRO A 183 41.21 -15.49 -12.01
N SER A 184 41.32 -15.20 -10.72
CA SER A 184 40.13 -14.83 -9.92
C SER A 184 39.50 -13.54 -10.46
N THR A 185 40.26 -12.71 -11.00
CA THR A 185 39.69 -11.45 -11.52
C THR A 185 38.80 -11.73 -12.75
N ILE A 186 39.20 -12.67 -13.58
CA ILE A 186 38.37 -12.99 -14.77
C ILE A 186 37.05 -13.64 -14.35
N GLU A 187 37.15 -14.70 -13.42
CA GLU A 187 35.90 -15.33 -12.96
C GLU A 187 34.99 -14.32 -12.25
N ARG A 188 35.49 -13.38 -11.48
CA ARG A 188 34.67 -12.35 -10.81
C ARG A 188 33.92 -11.48 -11.84
N ASN A 189 34.71 -11.06 -12.89
CA ASN A 189 34.04 -10.20 -13.89
C ASN A 189 32.88 -10.93 -14.57
N GLU A 190 33.10 -12.25 -14.90
CA GLU A 190 32.00 -13.01 -15.53
C GLU A 190 30.80 -13.15 -14.59
N LYS A 191 31.07 -13.46 -13.31
CA LYS A 191 29.94 -13.63 -12.38
C LYS A 191 29.29 -12.28 -12.05
N GLN A 192 30.15 -11.24 -12.08
CA GLN A 192 29.56 -9.90 -11.84
C GLN A 192 28.58 -9.53 -12.96
N ILE A 193 28.85 -9.84 -14.19
CA ILE A 193 27.94 -9.54 -15.31
C ILE A 193 26.63 -10.34 -15.15
N LYS A 194 26.83 -11.64 -14.80
CA LYS A 194 25.61 -12.46 -14.59
C LYS A 194 24.76 -11.90 -13.44
N LEU A 195 25.43 -11.45 -12.41
CA LEU A 195 24.65 -10.93 -11.27
C LEU A 195 23.97 -9.61 -11.65
N THR A 196 24.64 -8.83 -12.42
CA THR A 196 24.01 -7.55 -12.82
C THR A 196 22.78 -7.83 -13.71
N ASP A 197 22.87 -8.83 -14.59
CA ASP A 197 21.69 -9.19 -15.41
C ASP A 197 20.53 -9.68 -14.53
N THR A 198 20.89 -10.57 -13.55
CA THR A 198 19.83 -11.04 -12.64
C THR A 198 19.23 -9.86 -11.84
N GLN A 199 20.11 -8.98 -11.39
CA GLN A 199 19.60 -7.83 -10.64
C GLN A 199 18.63 -7.01 -11.50
N LYS A 200 18.95 -6.79 -12.78
CA LYS A 200 18.04 -6.04 -13.67
C LYS A 200 16.70 -6.77 -13.84
N LYS A 201 16.77 -8.09 -13.96
CA LYS A 201 15.51 -8.86 -14.13
C LYS A 201 14.63 -8.74 -12.88
N VAL A 202 15.28 -8.87 -11.76
CA VAL A 202 14.48 -8.78 -10.53
C VAL A 202 13.87 -7.38 -10.42
N LYS A 203 14.59 -6.37 -10.77
CA LYS A 203 14.03 -5.00 -10.71
C LYS A 203 12.83 -4.87 -11.65
N GLN A 204 12.92 -5.47 -12.80
CA GLN A 204 11.77 -5.40 -13.74
C GLN A 204 10.55 -6.13 -13.16
N ILE A 205 10.82 -7.24 -12.55
CA ILE A 205 9.69 -7.99 -11.95
C ILE A 205 9.06 -7.17 -10.81
N ILE A 206 9.93 -6.54 -10.06
CA ILE A 206 9.36 -5.73 -8.96
C ILE A 206 8.48 -4.61 -9.54
N GLN A 207 8.96 -4.01 -10.59
CA GLN A 207 8.16 -2.92 -11.18
C GLN A 207 6.84 -3.46 -11.74
N ALA A 208 6.90 -4.54 -12.40
CA ALA A 208 5.66 -5.15 -12.92
C ALA A 208 4.69 -5.49 -11.79
N LYS A 209 5.22 -6.08 -10.73
CA LYS A 209 4.32 -6.43 -9.60
C LYS A 209 3.77 -5.17 -8.91
N GLU A 210 4.56 -4.14 -8.86
CA GLU A 210 4.04 -2.89 -8.26
C GLU A 210 2.90 -2.31 -9.11
N LYS A 211 3.01 -2.42 -10.43
CA LYS A 211 1.90 -1.93 -11.28
C LYS A 211 0.65 -2.80 -11.11
N GLU A 212 0.88 -4.09 -11.04
CA GLU A 212 -0.28 -4.97 -10.77
C GLU A 212 -0.95 -4.65 -9.44
N LEU A 213 -0.14 -4.38 -8.47
CA LEU A 213 -0.72 -4.04 -7.15
C LEU A 213 -1.53 -2.73 -7.24
N GLN A 214 -1.01 -1.82 -7.96
CA GLN A 214 -1.77 -0.55 -8.09
C GLN A 214 -3.10 -0.78 -8.79
N LYS A 215 -3.07 -1.53 -9.86
CA LYS A 215 -4.34 -1.84 -10.55
C LYS A 215 -5.31 -2.57 -9.61
N MET A 216 -4.81 -3.49 -8.90
CA MET A 216 -5.68 -4.20 -7.93
C MET A 216 -6.27 -3.23 -6.91
N ASN A 217 -5.47 -2.38 -6.40
CA ASN A 217 -6.01 -1.42 -5.41
C ASN A 217 -7.11 -0.54 -6.03
N MET A 218 -6.90 -0.17 -7.31
CA MET A 218 -7.95 0.63 -7.95
C MET A 218 -9.23 -0.21 -8.11
N ASP A 219 -9.11 -1.47 -8.47
CA ASP A 219 -10.29 -2.35 -8.60
C ASP A 219 -11.01 -2.51 -7.25
N ILE A 220 -10.21 -2.67 -6.19
CA ILE A 220 -10.84 -2.84 -4.87
C ILE A 220 -11.59 -1.55 -4.49
N ALA A 221 -10.94 -0.46 -4.73
CA ALA A 221 -11.63 0.81 -4.38
C ALA A 221 -12.90 0.98 -5.23
N SER A 222 -12.78 0.74 -6.51
CA SER A 222 -13.97 0.87 -7.38
C SER A 222 -15.10 -0.07 -6.91
N HIS A 223 -14.74 -1.32 -6.61
CA HIS A 223 -15.76 -2.25 -6.08
C HIS A 223 -16.42 -1.69 -4.81
N SER A 224 -15.60 -1.24 -3.91
CA SER A 224 -16.15 -0.66 -2.67
C SER A 224 -17.10 0.51 -2.99
N ASP A 225 -16.71 1.39 -3.91
CA ASP A 225 -17.60 2.52 -4.27
C ASP A 225 -18.91 2.02 -4.87
N SER A 226 -18.75 1.10 -5.74
CA SER A 226 -19.98 0.54 -6.33
C SER A 226 -20.91 -0.04 -5.26
N ALA A 227 -20.39 -0.80 -4.32
CA ALA A 227 -21.21 -1.34 -3.21
C ALA A 227 -21.89 -0.22 -2.42
N LYS A 228 -21.13 0.85 -2.11
CA LYS A 228 -21.75 1.96 -1.37
C LYS A 228 -22.90 2.59 -2.16
N LYS A 229 -22.64 2.75 -3.44
CA LYS A 229 -23.72 3.33 -4.27
C LYS A 229 -24.95 2.43 -4.30
N ALA A 230 -24.71 1.13 -4.47
CA ALA A 230 -25.85 0.20 -4.45
C ALA A 230 -26.64 0.30 -3.14
N VAL A 231 -25.95 0.42 -2.04
CA VAL A 231 -26.66 0.54 -0.75
C VAL A 231 -27.46 1.85 -0.71
N GLU A 232 -26.85 2.89 -1.12
CA GLU A 232 -27.56 4.19 -1.07
C GLU A 232 -28.78 4.16 -2.00
N ASN A 233 -28.54 3.68 -3.19
CA ASN A 233 -29.70 3.56 -4.09
C ASN A 233 -30.82 2.70 -3.49
N SER A 234 -30.45 1.58 -2.90
CA SER A 234 -31.46 0.72 -2.25
C SER A 234 -32.19 1.47 -1.14
N LYS A 235 -31.48 2.22 -0.30
CA LYS A 235 -32.14 3.01 0.77
C LYS A 235 -33.14 4.00 0.17
N LYS A 236 -32.72 4.60 -0.93
CA LYS A 236 -33.62 5.59 -1.55
C LYS A 236 -34.92 4.92 -2.03
N VAL A 237 -34.75 3.83 -2.66
CA VAL A 237 -35.95 3.14 -3.18
C VAL A 237 -36.88 2.76 -2.02
N PHE A 238 -36.35 2.18 -0.97
CA PHE A 238 -37.23 1.78 0.15
C PHE A 238 -37.85 3.01 0.82
N SER A 239 -37.12 4.03 0.88
CA SER A 239 -37.70 5.27 1.46
C SER A 239 -38.89 5.76 0.61
N GLU A 240 -38.70 5.78 -0.69
CA GLU A 240 -39.82 6.22 -1.57
C GLU A 240 -41.04 5.32 -1.40
N LEU A 241 -40.83 4.04 -1.27
CA LEU A 241 -41.96 3.13 -1.04
C LEU A 241 -42.66 3.44 0.28
N ALA A 242 -41.92 3.69 1.30
CA ALA A 242 -42.54 4.06 2.59
C ALA A 242 -43.37 5.34 2.46
N LYS A 243 -42.80 6.27 1.67
CA LYS A 243 -43.55 7.54 1.51
C LYS A 243 -44.87 7.29 0.77
N LEU A 244 -44.83 6.50 -0.21
CA LEU A 244 -46.06 6.20 -0.97
C LEU A 244 -47.12 5.55 -0.08
N ILE A 245 -46.66 4.58 0.75
CA ILE A 245 -47.64 3.91 1.63
C ILE A 245 -48.24 4.93 2.63
N GLU A 246 -47.39 5.78 3.11
CA GLU A 246 -47.89 6.81 4.04
C GLU A 246 -48.90 7.73 3.33
N LYS A 247 -48.50 8.13 2.17
CA LYS A 247 -49.40 9.03 1.41
C LYS A 247 -50.77 8.36 1.17
N LYS A 248 -50.73 7.14 0.68
CA LYS A 248 -52.02 6.45 0.40
C LYS A 248 -52.81 6.19 1.69
N GLY A 249 -52.06 5.86 2.79
CA GLY A 249 -52.72 5.74 4.11
C GLY A 249 -53.46 7.01 4.51
N ASN A 250 -52.84 8.17 4.24
CA ASN A 250 -53.51 9.43 4.60
C ASN A 250 -54.77 9.66 3.76
N GLU A 251 -54.73 9.19 2.52
CA GLU A 251 -55.94 9.35 1.68
C GLU A 251 -57.12 8.55 2.26
N VAL A 252 -56.82 7.39 2.72
CA VAL A 252 -57.90 6.58 3.31
C VAL A 252 -58.46 7.28 4.56
N ILE A 253 -57.58 7.82 5.39
CA ILE A 253 -58.02 8.49 6.64
C ILE A 253 -58.88 9.71 6.29
N GLU A 254 -58.45 10.41 5.27
CA GLU A 254 -59.24 11.61 4.91
C GLU A 254 -60.63 11.21 4.42
N LYS A 255 -60.74 10.14 3.69
CA LYS A 255 -62.06 9.68 3.23
C LYS A 255 -62.96 9.26 4.42
N ILE A 256 -62.33 8.63 5.40
CA ILE A 256 -63.12 8.23 6.58
C ILE A 256 -63.62 9.49 7.32
N LYS A 257 -62.73 10.48 7.44
CA LYS A 257 -63.15 11.70 8.15
C LYS A 257 -64.26 12.43 7.37
N ALA A 258 -64.09 12.43 6.07
CA ALA A 258 -65.11 13.13 5.26
C ALA A 258 -66.48 12.45 5.41
N GLU A 259 -66.45 11.12 5.41
CA GLU A 259 -67.73 10.40 5.58
C GLU A 259 -68.34 10.65 6.97
N GLU A 260 -67.50 10.65 7.98
CA GLU A 260 -68.01 10.98 9.33
C GLU A 260 -68.64 12.37 9.36
N LYS A 261 -67.94 13.28 8.81
CA LYS A 261 -68.47 14.66 8.81
C LYS A 261 -69.83 14.72 8.10
N ALA A 262 -69.92 14.10 6.97
CA ALA A 262 -71.19 14.08 6.24
C ALA A 262 -72.32 13.47 7.09
N ASP A 263 -72.04 12.33 7.80
CA ASP A 263 -73.06 11.72 8.67
C ASP A 263 -73.45 12.65 9.82
N LEU A 264 -72.43 13.38 10.34
CA LEU A 264 -72.75 14.29 11.47
C LEU A 264 -73.58 15.48 10.98
N ASP A 265 -73.24 15.97 9.80
CA ASP A 265 -74.03 17.11 9.26
C ASP A 265 -75.49 16.69 9.04
N GLN A 266 -75.65 15.51 8.52
CA GLN A 266 -77.03 15.00 8.36
C GLN A 266 -77.74 14.86 9.71
N GLY A 267 -77.00 14.27 10.66
CA GLY A 267 -77.58 14.13 12.01
C GLY A 267 -77.99 15.49 12.60
N THR A 268 -77.16 16.49 12.41
CA THR A 268 -77.45 17.82 12.99
C THR A 268 -78.71 18.42 12.32
N LYS A 269 -78.82 18.18 11.04
CA LYS A 269 -80.02 18.68 10.34
C LYS A 269 -81.30 18.03 10.90
N LEU A 270 -81.23 16.65 11.09
CA LEU A 270 -82.41 15.96 11.64
C LEU A 270 -82.70 16.45 13.07
N GLN A 271 -81.61 16.65 13.79
CA GLN A 271 -81.79 17.13 15.18
C GLN A 271 -82.49 18.50 15.19
N LYS A 272 -82.04 19.41 14.31
CA LYS A 272 -82.65 20.75 14.27
C LYS A 272 -84.13 20.67 13.89
N THR A 273 -84.44 19.83 12.94
CA THR A 273 -85.84 19.66 12.53
C THR A 273 -86.69 19.13 13.70
N LEU A 274 -86.16 18.16 14.40
CA LEU A 274 -86.93 17.60 15.54
C LEU A 274 -87.09 18.65 16.64
N GLN A 275 -86.05 19.41 16.89
CA GLN A 275 -86.17 20.45 17.93
C GLN A 275 -87.24 21.48 17.54
N GLU A 276 -87.28 21.87 16.23
CA GLU A 276 -88.30 22.84 15.79
C GLU A 276 -89.71 22.25 15.95
N GLU A 277 -89.83 20.89 15.61
CA GLU A 277 -91.16 20.25 15.79
C GLU A 277 -91.57 20.22 17.26
N ILE A 278 -90.62 19.93 18.17
CA ILE A 278 -90.95 19.89 19.62
C ILE A 278 -91.38 21.29 20.08
N THR A 279 -90.60 22.33 19.62
CA THR A 279 -90.93 23.71 20.05
C THR A 279 -92.35 24.08 19.60
N GLU A 280 -92.71 23.70 18.36
CA GLU A 280 -94.06 24.00 17.86
C GLU A 280 -95.14 23.26 18.66
N LEU A 281 -94.81 21.97 18.94
CA LEU A 281 -95.76 21.20 19.75
C LEU A 281 -95.89 21.78 21.17
N LYS A 282 -94.79 22.20 21.79
CA LYS A 282 -94.87 22.79 23.13
C LYS A 282 -95.71 24.08 23.10
N LYS A 283 -95.53 24.91 22.00
CA LYS A 283 -96.36 26.14 21.88
C LYS A 283 -97.84 25.78 21.79
N ARG A 284 -98.04 24.79 21.00
CA ARG A 284 -99.43 24.34 20.88
C ARG A 284 -99.98 23.82 22.23
N GLU A 285 -99.31 23.01 22.86
CA GLU A 285 -99.73 22.54 24.19
C GLU A 285 -100.05 23.70 25.13
N GLY A 286 -99.15 24.76 25.18
CA GLY A 286 -99.42 25.94 26.01
C GLY A 286 -100.78 26.57 25.71
N VAL A 287 -101.08 26.71 24.33
CA VAL A 287 -102.38 27.31 23.93
C VAL A 287 -103.54 26.44 24.47
N LEU A 288 -103.34 25.13 24.35
CA LEU A 288 -104.39 24.22 24.87
C LEU A 288 -104.56 24.37 26.38
N GLU A 289 -103.48 24.44 27.15
CA GLU A 289 -103.55 24.60 28.61
C GLU A 289 -104.28 25.90 29.00
N ASP A 290 -103.93 27.06 28.24
CA ASP A 290 -104.59 28.34 28.57
C ASP A 290 -106.10 28.24 28.34
N LEU A 291 -106.51 27.63 27.20
CA LEU A 291 -107.96 27.50 26.90
C LEU A 291 -108.67 26.65 27.95
N LEU A 292 -107.99 25.52 28.48
CA LEU A 292 -108.61 24.64 29.50
C LEU A 292 -108.80 25.39 30.82
N GLN A 293 -107.93 26.34 31.14
CA GLN A 293 -108.00 27.03 32.45
C GLN A 293 -108.90 28.26 32.35
N THR A 294 -109.45 28.58 31.22
CA THR A 294 -110.25 29.82 31.10
C THR A 294 -111.61 29.63 31.77
N ASP A 295 -112.12 30.66 32.58
CA ASP A 295 -113.43 30.56 33.26
C ASP A 295 -114.54 31.13 32.37
N ASP A 296 -114.16 31.67 31.08
CA ASP A 296 -115.13 32.28 30.17
C ASP A 296 -115.67 31.21 29.19
N ASN A 297 -116.94 30.83 29.41
CA ASN A 297 -117.55 29.68 28.70
C ASN A 297 -117.70 29.97 27.20
N ILE A 298 -117.86 31.26 26.79
CA ILE A 298 -118.05 31.60 25.35
C ILE A 298 -116.69 31.55 24.64
N GLN A 299 -115.59 32.09 25.23
CA GLN A 299 -114.23 32.04 24.66
C GLN A 299 -113.74 30.60 24.51
N PHE A 300 -114.11 29.76 25.44
CA PHE A 300 -113.73 28.33 25.32
C PHE A 300 -114.40 27.70 24.10
N LEU A 301 -115.73 27.88 23.94
CA LEU A 301 -116.48 27.19 22.87
C LEU A 301 -116.14 27.77 21.50
N GLN A 302 -115.76 29.23 21.53
CA GLN A 302 -115.43 29.83 20.22
C GLN A 302 -114.05 29.34 19.73
N ASN A 303 -113.16 29.03 20.73
CA ASN A 303 -111.79 28.70 20.31
C ASN A 303 -111.56 27.18 20.29
N TYR A 304 -112.59 26.39 20.79
CA TYR A 304 -112.44 24.92 20.90
C TYR A 304 -112.29 24.30 19.52
N GLU A 305 -113.09 24.73 18.52
CA GLU A 305 -113.07 24.08 17.19
C GLU A 305 -111.80 24.45 16.41
N SER A 306 -111.22 25.63 16.65
CA SER A 306 -109.97 26.07 16.00
C SER A 306 -108.75 25.33 16.57
N VAL A 307 -108.80 24.96 17.81
CA VAL A 307 -107.64 24.30 18.45
C VAL A 307 -107.78 22.78 18.28
N SER A 308 -109.06 22.30 18.16
CA SER A 308 -109.31 20.83 18.10
C SER A 308 -109.13 20.33 16.67
N SER A 309 -109.19 21.15 15.60
CA SER A 309 -109.08 20.73 14.19
C SER A 309 -107.61 20.76 13.75
N SER A 310 -106.70 21.23 14.54
CA SER A 310 -105.26 21.16 14.20
C SER A 310 -104.66 19.81 14.60
N SER A 311 -105.51 18.72 14.86
CA SER A 311 -104.93 17.40 15.21
C SER A 311 -104.16 16.82 14.01
N GLY A 312 -103.01 17.37 13.73
CA GLY A 312 -101.96 16.77 12.89
C GLY A 312 -101.97 15.23 12.96
N THR A 313 -102.99 14.45 12.33
CA THR A 313 -102.83 13.08 11.79
C THR A 313 -101.61 12.39 12.43
N ASP A 314 -101.80 11.48 13.39
CA ASP A 314 -101.49 10.11 13.87
C ASP A 314 -100.46 9.42 12.97
N LYS A 315 -99.20 10.08 12.76
CA LYS A 315 -97.93 9.31 12.72
C LYS A 315 -96.80 10.24 12.27
N LEU A 316 -96.43 11.20 13.12
CA LEU A 316 -95.19 11.96 12.86
C LEU A 316 -94.08 11.02 12.36
N PRO A 317 -93.55 11.30 11.13
CA PRO A 317 -92.43 10.47 10.64
C PRO A 317 -91.32 10.35 11.70
N SER A 318 -91.12 9.14 12.30
CA SER A 318 -89.98 8.81 13.18
C SER A 318 -88.64 9.06 12.46
N PHE A 319 -87.96 10.21 13.08
CA PHE A 319 -86.64 10.57 12.50
C PHE A 319 -85.55 9.68 13.11
N SER A 320 -85.10 8.66 12.34
CA SER A 320 -84.00 7.85 12.92
C SER A 320 -82.68 8.16 12.20
N PHE A 321 -81.64 8.48 13.10
CA PHE A 321 -80.29 8.69 12.54
C PHE A 321 -79.67 7.34 12.13
N GLN A 322 -79.43 7.27 10.77
CA GLN A 322 -78.75 6.01 10.35
C GLN A 322 -77.48 6.35 9.56
N PRO A 323 -76.37 6.11 10.16
CA PRO A 323 -75.14 6.40 9.40
C PRO A 323 -75.02 5.50 8.17
N TYR A 324 -74.39 6.00 7.14
CA TYR A 324 -74.25 5.40 5.78
C TYR A 324 -73.25 4.23 5.80
N CYS A 325 -72.39 4.11 6.93
CA CYS A 325 -71.50 2.93 6.95
C CYS A 325 -71.05 2.63 8.37
N SER A 326 -70.71 1.17 8.58
CA SER A 326 -70.23 0.71 9.91
C SER A 326 -68.70 0.86 10.00
N PHE A 327 -68.25 1.66 10.85
CA PHE A 327 -66.79 1.89 11.02
C PHE A 327 -66.08 0.60 11.46
N GLU A 328 -66.92 -0.28 11.95
CA GLU A 328 -66.32 -1.60 12.22
C GLU A 328 -65.96 -2.34 10.92
N ASP A 329 -66.82 -2.21 10.00
CA ASP A 329 -66.53 -2.82 8.69
C ASP A 329 -65.31 -2.18 8.03
N ILE A 330 -65.19 -0.85 8.18
CA ILE A 330 -64.02 -0.15 7.63
C ILE A 330 -62.74 -0.63 8.33
N ARG A 331 -62.81 -0.72 9.58
CA ARG A 331 -61.64 -1.23 10.31
C ARG A 331 -61.23 -2.63 9.81
N LYS A 332 -62.21 -3.49 9.65
CA LYS A 332 -61.89 -4.85 9.17
C LYS A 332 -61.26 -4.79 7.78
N LEU A 333 -61.77 -3.97 6.93
CA LEU A 333 -61.18 -3.84 5.58
C LEU A 333 -59.73 -3.36 5.65
N ILE A 334 -59.50 -2.42 6.50
CA ILE A 334 -58.12 -1.88 6.62
C ILE A 334 -57.19 -2.95 7.20
N CYS A 335 -57.69 -3.71 8.15
CA CYS A 335 -56.84 -4.77 8.73
C CYS A 335 -56.53 -5.84 7.66
N GLU A 336 -57.55 -6.16 6.90
CA GLU A 336 -57.30 -7.16 5.85
C GLU A 336 -56.29 -6.63 4.82
N LEU A 337 -56.44 -5.40 4.41
CA LEU A 337 -55.46 -4.78 3.50
C LEU A 337 -54.06 -4.80 4.09
N ALA A 338 -53.94 -4.41 5.32
CA ALA A 338 -52.62 -4.42 5.99
C ALA A 338 -52.03 -5.84 6.00
N GLY A 339 -52.84 -6.82 6.31
CA GLY A 339 -52.32 -8.21 6.32
C GLY A 339 -51.80 -8.62 4.94
N ARG A 340 -52.58 -8.28 3.90
CA ARG A 340 -52.14 -8.67 2.55
C ARG A 340 -50.84 -7.95 2.16
N LEU A 341 -50.74 -6.67 2.48
CA LEU A 341 -49.51 -5.93 2.16
C LEU A 341 -48.31 -6.48 2.93
N GLU A 342 -48.54 -6.76 4.13
CA GLU A 342 -47.42 -7.30 4.93
C GLU A 342 -46.94 -8.65 4.37
N THR A 343 -47.86 -9.47 4.07
CA THR A 343 -47.47 -10.81 3.57
C THR A 343 -46.73 -10.68 2.23
N THR A 344 -47.33 -9.93 1.40
CA THR A 344 -46.70 -9.77 0.08
C THR A 344 -45.32 -9.10 0.21
N CYS A 345 -45.21 -8.06 1.00
CA CYS A 345 -43.91 -7.38 1.18
C CYS A 345 -42.86 -8.31 1.77
N THR A 346 -43.27 -8.99 2.74
CA THR A 346 -42.28 -9.88 3.39
C THR A 346 -41.80 -10.95 2.40
N GLN A 347 -42.69 -11.48 1.69
CA GLN A 347 -42.31 -12.53 0.74
C GLN A 347 -41.36 -11.98 -0.33
N GLU A 348 -41.73 -10.87 -0.86
CA GLU A 348 -40.90 -10.31 -1.96
C GLU A 348 -39.54 -9.85 -1.44
N ILE A 349 -39.53 -9.29 -0.27
CA ILE A 349 -38.24 -8.85 0.30
C ILE A 349 -37.36 -10.07 0.62
N SER A 350 -37.97 -11.07 1.13
CA SER A 350 -37.16 -12.29 1.43
C SER A 350 -36.58 -12.87 0.14
N LYS A 351 -37.38 -12.89 -0.91
CA LYS A 351 -36.85 -13.39 -2.21
C LYS A 351 -35.65 -12.55 -2.67
N THR A 352 -35.78 -11.30 -2.52
CA THR A 352 -34.67 -10.43 -2.93
C THR A 352 -33.43 -10.67 -2.06
N ILE A 353 -33.64 -10.84 -0.79
CA ILE A 353 -32.49 -11.07 0.12
C ILE A 353 -31.77 -12.36 -0.29
N THR A 354 -32.51 -13.33 -0.63
CA THR A 354 -31.87 -14.60 -1.04
C THR A 354 -31.10 -14.42 -2.35
N LYS A 355 -31.66 -13.70 -3.29
CA LYS A 355 -30.96 -13.49 -4.57
C LYS A 355 -29.67 -12.69 -4.36
N VAL A 356 -29.74 -11.71 -3.45
CA VAL A 356 -28.52 -10.93 -3.15
C VAL A 356 -27.45 -11.84 -2.54
N SER A 357 -27.88 -12.74 -1.68
CA SER A 357 -26.91 -13.68 -1.08
C SER A 357 -26.32 -14.63 -2.14
N ASP A 358 -27.12 -15.05 -3.07
CA ASP A 358 -26.62 -15.93 -4.14
C ASP A 358 -25.60 -15.18 -5.02
N LEU A 359 -25.86 -13.93 -5.23
CA LEU A 359 -24.93 -13.16 -6.07
C LEU A 359 -23.59 -12.95 -5.36
N SER A 360 -23.62 -12.96 -4.03
CA SER A 360 -22.39 -12.82 -3.23
C SER A 360 -21.62 -14.14 -3.15
N ALA A 361 -22.18 -15.35 -3.36
CA ALA A 361 -21.58 -16.70 -3.27
C ALA A 361 -20.97 -17.11 -4.62
N LYS A 362 -21.17 -16.37 -5.70
CA LYS A 362 -20.49 -16.70 -6.98
C LYS A 362 -19.11 -16.05 -7.04
N ARG A 363 -18.43 -15.99 -5.89
CA ARG A 363 -17.01 -15.60 -5.92
C ARG A 363 -16.18 -16.58 -6.76
N PRO A 364 -15.58 -16.22 -7.91
CA PRO A 364 -14.76 -17.21 -8.62
C PRO A 364 -13.67 -17.80 -7.71
N THR A 365 -13.98 -18.72 -6.80
CA THR A 365 -12.87 -19.51 -6.20
C THR A 365 -12.20 -20.36 -7.29
N ILE A 366 -11.22 -19.77 -7.97
CA ILE A 366 -10.48 -20.67 -8.88
C ILE A 366 -10.61 -22.12 -8.43
N GLU A 367 -11.67 -22.83 -8.66
CA GLU A 367 -11.93 -24.24 -8.28
C GLU A 367 -11.08 -25.16 -9.17
N ILE A 368 -9.94 -25.69 -8.66
CA ILE A 368 -9.16 -26.74 -9.35
C ILE A 368 -10.10 -27.88 -9.78
N VAL A 369 -10.21 -28.09 -11.10
CA VAL A 369 -11.05 -29.21 -11.59
C VAL A 369 -10.16 -30.30 -12.17
N VAL A 370 -10.78 -31.55 -12.38
CA VAL A 370 -10.02 -32.70 -12.95
C VAL A 370 -9.50 -32.31 -14.35
N GLY A 371 -8.19 -32.48 -14.51
CA GLY A 371 -7.59 -32.15 -15.83
C GLY A 371 -6.70 -30.91 -15.73
N ASP A 372 -6.84 -30.14 -14.60
CA ASP A 372 -6.00 -28.94 -14.41
C ASP A 372 -4.55 -29.32 -14.09
N ARG A 373 -3.69 -28.50 -14.68
CA ARG A 373 -2.28 -28.66 -14.27
C ARG A 373 -2.03 -27.91 -12.94
N VAL A 374 -1.47 -28.70 -12.02
CA VAL A 374 -1.42 -28.11 -10.66
C VAL A 374 -0.03 -28.39 -10.07
N ARG A 375 0.35 -27.58 -9.24
CA ARG A 375 1.56 -27.87 -8.43
C ARG A 375 1.29 -27.51 -6.96
N VAL A 376 2.14 -28.13 -6.10
CA VAL A 376 1.97 -27.78 -4.67
C VAL A 376 2.41 -26.32 -4.46
N LYS A 377 1.68 -25.52 -3.70
CA LYS A 377 2.03 -24.10 -3.44
C LYS A 377 3.45 -23.97 -2.86
N PRO A 378 4.16 -23.02 -3.30
CA PRO A 378 5.54 -22.82 -2.80
C PRO A 378 5.55 -22.53 -1.29
N SER A 379 4.40 -22.05 -0.73
CA SER A 379 4.34 -21.74 0.71
C SER A 379 4.15 -23.01 1.55
N VAL A 380 3.91 -24.14 0.91
CA VAL A 380 3.73 -25.39 1.70
C VAL A 380 5.10 -26.05 1.88
N VAL A 381 5.58 -26.13 3.18
CA VAL A 381 6.93 -26.66 3.51
C VAL A 381 6.85 -28.19 3.58
N THR A 382 5.73 -28.78 4.15
CA THR A 382 5.53 -30.23 4.10
C THR A 382 4.02 -30.53 3.87
N PRO A 383 3.78 -31.17 2.72
CA PRO A 383 2.37 -31.45 2.42
C PRO A 383 1.78 -32.48 3.40
N THR A 384 0.50 -32.43 3.58
CA THR A 384 -0.23 -33.31 4.51
C THR A 384 -0.01 -34.78 4.13
N HIS A 385 0.15 -35.03 2.90
CA HIS A 385 0.36 -36.45 2.53
C HIS A 385 1.81 -36.67 2.08
N LYS A 386 2.70 -35.80 2.59
CA LYS A 386 4.16 -35.95 2.49
C LYS A 386 4.61 -35.90 1.03
N TRP A 387 5.75 -35.56 0.69
CA TRP A 387 6.27 -35.21 -0.65
C TRP A 387 6.47 -36.47 -1.48
N GLY A 388 6.70 -37.52 -0.85
CA GLY A 388 7.17 -38.65 -1.68
C GLY A 388 8.31 -38.23 -2.62
N SER A 389 8.11 -38.54 -4.07
CA SER A 389 9.13 -38.19 -5.09
C SER A 389 8.81 -36.86 -5.77
N VAL A 390 7.79 -36.08 -5.23
CA VAL A 390 7.33 -34.80 -5.81
C VAL A 390 8.05 -33.65 -5.11
N THR A 391 8.35 -32.60 -5.84
CA THR A 391 8.92 -31.37 -5.26
C THR A 391 7.99 -30.18 -5.54
N GLN A 392 8.35 -29.02 -4.94
CA GLN A 392 7.52 -27.81 -5.08
C GLN A 392 7.52 -27.28 -6.52
N PHE A 393 8.36 -27.96 -7.35
CA PHE A 393 8.44 -27.52 -8.76
C PHE A 393 7.75 -28.54 -9.68
N SER A 394 7.30 -29.59 -9.07
CA SER A 394 6.69 -30.65 -9.90
C SER A 394 5.27 -30.23 -10.32
N ILE A 395 5.03 -30.38 -11.62
CA ILE A 395 3.68 -30.05 -12.13
C ILE A 395 2.98 -31.34 -12.55
N GLY A 396 1.80 -31.41 -11.99
CA GLY A 396 1.06 -32.65 -12.29
C GLY A 396 -0.37 -32.35 -12.71
N VAL A 397 -1.02 -33.33 -13.23
CA VAL A 397 -2.41 -33.18 -13.71
C VAL A 397 -3.37 -33.87 -12.73
N VAL A 398 -4.43 -33.11 -12.54
CA VAL A 398 -5.37 -33.64 -11.54
C VAL A 398 -6.19 -34.78 -12.19
N LYS A 399 -6.20 -35.95 -11.51
CA LYS A 399 -6.91 -37.11 -12.08
C LYS A 399 -8.24 -37.35 -11.36
N LYS A 400 -8.18 -37.00 -10.11
CA LYS A 400 -9.45 -37.27 -9.39
C LYS A 400 -9.58 -36.30 -8.20
N ILE A 401 -10.87 -35.79 -7.98
CA ILE A 401 -11.10 -34.93 -6.80
C ILE A 401 -12.23 -35.54 -5.98
N GLN A 402 -11.92 -35.92 -4.73
CA GLN A 402 -12.97 -36.38 -3.80
C GLN A 402 -12.98 -35.50 -2.54
N GLY A 403 -14.03 -34.62 -2.42
CA GLY A 403 -14.08 -33.64 -1.30
C GLY A 403 -12.92 -32.64 -1.37
N ASN A 404 -11.99 -32.73 -0.30
CA ASN A 404 -10.86 -31.79 -0.22
C ASN A 404 -9.56 -32.48 -0.65
N LEU A 405 -9.66 -33.71 -1.19
CA LEU A 405 -8.43 -34.45 -1.56
C LEU A 405 -8.34 -34.52 -3.09
N LEU A 406 -7.08 -34.48 -3.57
CA LEU A 406 -6.84 -34.63 -5.02
C LEU A 406 -5.82 -35.75 -5.25
N THR A 407 -6.15 -36.42 -6.35
CA THR A 407 -5.12 -37.33 -6.86
C THR A 407 -4.48 -36.74 -8.12
N VAL A 408 -3.16 -36.54 -7.94
CA VAL A 408 -2.46 -35.85 -9.03
C VAL A 408 -1.37 -36.77 -9.57
N ASP A 409 -1.36 -36.73 -10.86
CA ASP A 409 -0.27 -37.49 -11.47
C ASP A 409 0.89 -36.56 -11.85
N PHE A 410 1.92 -36.74 -11.01
CA PHE A 410 3.13 -35.99 -11.38
C PHE A 410 4.07 -36.85 -12.22
N PRO A 411 4.93 -36.19 -13.04
CA PRO A 411 5.86 -36.98 -13.89
C PRO A 411 6.72 -37.93 -13.04
N GLU A 412 6.97 -37.52 -11.81
CA GLU A 412 7.93 -38.31 -11.00
C GLU A 412 7.17 -39.30 -10.11
N GLN A 413 5.84 -39.07 -9.96
CA GLN A 413 5.06 -39.98 -9.11
C GLN A 413 3.58 -39.92 -9.53
N ARG A 414 3.10 -41.19 -9.79
CA ARG A 414 1.68 -41.23 -10.20
C ARG A 414 0.78 -41.47 -8.98
N ASN A 415 -0.41 -40.97 -9.11
CA ASN A 415 -1.45 -41.14 -8.09
C ASN A 415 -1.03 -40.53 -6.74
N TRP A 416 -0.42 -39.41 -6.91
CA TRP A 416 -0.05 -38.67 -5.69
C TRP A 416 -1.28 -37.99 -5.06
N THR A 417 -1.36 -38.16 -3.69
CA THR A 417 -2.57 -37.64 -3.00
C THR A 417 -2.21 -36.35 -2.25
N GLY A 418 -3.07 -35.33 -2.62
CA GLY A 418 -2.86 -34.05 -1.89
C GLY A 418 -4.18 -33.35 -1.61
N VAL A 419 -4.10 -32.27 -0.84
CA VAL A 419 -5.34 -31.54 -0.49
C VAL A 419 -5.46 -30.30 -1.39
N VAL A 420 -6.68 -30.01 -1.79
CA VAL A 420 -6.98 -28.93 -2.76
C VAL A 420 -6.43 -27.60 -2.24
N SER A 421 -6.44 -27.34 -0.92
CA SER A 421 -6.02 -26.05 -0.35
C SER A 421 -4.51 -25.87 -0.42
N GLU A 422 -3.76 -27.00 -0.73
CA GLU A 422 -2.28 -26.89 -0.80
C GLU A 422 -1.81 -26.79 -2.25
N MET A 423 -2.82 -26.71 -3.15
CA MET A 423 -2.42 -26.81 -4.57
C MET A 423 -2.78 -25.51 -5.28
N GLU A 424 -1.96 -25.21 -6.16
CA GLU A 424 -2.30 -24.03 -7.00
C GLU A 424 -2.28 -24.43 -8.47
N ARG A 425 -3.24 -23.92 -9.33
CA ARG A 425 -3.31 -24.22 -10.78
C ARG A 425 -2.18 -23.51 -11.52
N VAL A 426 -1.54 -24.25 -12.45
CA VAL A 426 -0.43 -23.66 -13.24
C VAL A 426 -0.98 -23.29 -14.62
N THR A 427 -1.21 -21.92 -14.93
CA THR A 427 -1.72 -21.46 -16.25
C THR A 427 -0.54 -21.14 -17.17
N SER A 428 -0.22 -21.99 -18.12
CA SER A 428 0.79 -21.84 -19.20
C SER A 428 0.81 -20.39 -19.73
N ALA A 429 0.56 -19.37 -18.97
CA ALA A 429 0.96 -18.06 -19.54
C ALA A 429 1.91 -17.34 -18.58
N GLY A 430 3.05 -17.91 -18.41
CA GLY A 430 4.16 -17.02 -17.95
C GLY A 430 5.23 -17.86 -17.23
N SER A 431 6.07 -18.50 -18.11
CA SER A 431 7.53 -18.58 -17.85
C SER A 431 8.10 -19.82 -18.56
N ASP A 432 8.58 -19.57 -19.88
CA ASP A 432 9.93 -20.12 -20.18
C ASP A 432 10.05 -20.33 -21.70
N SER A 433 10.34 -19.22 -22.50
CA SER A 433 11.29 -19.17 -23.64
C SER A 433 12.50 -20.08 -23.40
N SER A 434 12.36 -21.40 -23.86
CA SER A 434 13.44 -22.08 -24.62
C SER A 434 13.16 -23.58 -24.68
N THR A 435 12.54 -24.03 -25.79
CA THR A 435 12.84 -24.94 -26.91
C THR A 435 11.90 -26.17 -26.83
N LYS A 436 10.82 -26.12 -27.64
CA LYS A 436 10.54 -27.29 -28.53
C LYS A 436 9.29 -27.00 -29.37
N ASN A 437 9.53 -26.41 -30.65
CA ASN A 437 8.93 -26.61 -31.99
C ASN A 437 7.72 -27.55 -31.94
N ASP A 438 6.53 -26.98 -31.69
CA ASP A 438 5.32 -27.76 -32.02
C ASP A 438 4.68 -27.19 -33.31
N PRO A 439 4.58 -28.00 -34.37
CA PRO A 439 4.09 -27.74 -35.73
C PRO A 439 2.55 -27.69 -35.77
N PHE A 440 1.83 -26.98 -34.83
CA PHE A 440 0.40 -26.97 -35.24
C PHE A 440 -0.29 -25.77 -34.59
N ASN A 441 0.15 -24.61 -34.88
CA ASN A 441 -0.72 -23.53 -34.34
C ASN A 441 -1.35 -22.74 -35.48
N ILE A 442 -2.62 -23.13 -36.03
CA ILE A 442 -3.37 -22.35 -37.04
C ILE A 442 -4.28 -21.34 -36.30
N LYS A 443 -4.00 -20.09 -36.55
CA LYS A 443 -4.82 -19.02 -35.95
C LYS A 443 -5.85 -18.50 -36.95
N VAL A 444 -6.89 -17.86 -36.43
CA VAL A 444 -8.06 -17.34 -37.18
C VAL A 444 -7.60 -16.25 -38.14
N GLY A 445 -7.73 -16.62 -39.64
CA GLY A 445 -7.32 -15.73 -40.75
C GLY A 445 -6.16 -16.32 -41.55
N ASP A 446 -5.73 -17.59 -41.18
CA ASP A 446 -4.60 -18.21 -41.90
C ASP A 446 -5.11 -18.96 -43.14
N LYS A 447 -4.42 -18.81 -44.38
CA LYS A 447 -4.82 -19.44 -45.67
C LYS A 447 -4.39 -20.92 -45.69
N VAL A 448 -5.45 -21.80 -45.75
CA VAL A 448 -5.11 -23.24 -45.67
C VAL A 448 -5.57 -23.92 -46.96
N ARG A 449 -4.77 -25.17 -47.41
CA ARG A 449 -5.19 -25.94 -48.61
C ARG A 449 -5.37 -27.41 -48.25
N VAL A 450 -6.28 -28.15 -49.01
CA VAL A 450 -6.62 -29.56 -48.72
C VAL A 450 -5.62 -30.47 -49.44
N LYS A 451 -5.07 -31.51 -48.75
CA LYS A 451 -4.00 -32.37 -49.28
C LYS A 451 -4.54 -33.30 -50.38
N PRO A 452 -3.81 -33.66 -51.40
CA PRO A 452 -4.15 -34.44 -52.60
C PRO A 452 -4.39 -35.92 -52.27
N SER A 453 -4.40 -36.36 -50.99
CA SER A 453 -4.65 -37.77 -50.65
C SER A 453 -6.04 -37.93 -50.05
N VAL A 454 -6.95 -36.85 -50.22
CA VAL A 454 -8.33 -37.02 -49.69
C VAL A 454 -9.23 -37.47 -50.85
N THR A 455 -9.46 -38.86 -51.01
CA THR A 455 -10.41 -39.40 -52.02
C THR A 455 -11.82 -39.45 -51.42
N THR A 456 -12.82 -38.78 -52.16
CA THR A 456 -14.27 -38.58 -51.91
C THR A 456 -14.98 -39.94 -51.82
N GLN A 457 -15.20 -40.49 -50.60
CA GLN A 457 -16.19 -41.58 -50.47
C GLN A 457 -17.59 -41.00 -50.25
N ASN A 458 -18.37 -40.97 -51.36
CA ASN A 458 -19.84 -40.89 -51.45
C ASN A 458 -20.53 -41.64 -50.31
N ILE A 459 -20.88 -40.85 -49.26
CA ILE A 459 -21.87 -41.50 -48.38
C ILE A 459 -22.91 -40.45 -47.96
N THR A 460 -24.01 -40.31 -48.68
CA THR A 460 -25.44 -40.07 -48.34
C THR A 460 -25.72 -40.44 -46.87
N GLY A 461 -25.48 -39.44 -46.02
CA GLY A 461 -26.45 -39.26 -44.91
C GLY A 461 -25.70 -39.10 -43.58
N VAL A 462 -25.37 -37.88 -43.17
CA VAL A 462 -25.25 -36.88 -42.08
C VAL A 462 -24.55 -37.53 -40.88
N GLU A 463 -23.16 -37.36 -40.85
CA GLU A 463 -22.49 -37.13 -39.54
C GLU A 463 -21.07 -36.61 -39.77
N THR A 464 -20.73 -35.32 -39.72
CA THR A 464 -19.58 -34.38 -39.66
C THR A 464 -18.41 -34.99 -38.87
N SER A 465 -17.40 -35.88 -39.45
CA SER A 465 -16.00 -36.20 -39.18
C SER A 465 -15.09 -35.12 -39.78
N LEU A 466 -14.39 -34.33 -39.00
CA LEU A 466 -13.19 -33.50 -38.76
C LEU A 466 -12.11 -33.77 -39.80
N ILE A 467 -12.03 -33.02 -40.99
CA ILE A 467 -11.02 -32.85 -42.04
C ILE A 467 -9.85 -32.02 -41.49
N ARG A 468 -8.62 -32.65 -41.32
CA ARG A 468 -7.35 -32.02 -40.91
C ARG A 468 -6.62 -31.42 -42.13
N VAL A 469 -6.53 -30.01 -42.23
CA VAL A 469 -5.77 -29.28 -43.28
C VAL A 469 -4.57 -28.59 -42.62
N TRP A 470 -3.26 -28.81 -43.19
CA TRP A 470 -2.03 -28.12 -42.74
C TRP A 470 -1.64 -27.05 -43.76
N VAL A 471 -1.06 -25.83 -43.29
CA VAL A 471 -0.57 -24.63 -44.00
C VAL A 471 0.95 -24.60 -43.87
N TRP A 472 1.92 -24.77 -44.92
CA TRP A 472 3.38 -24.57 -44.94
C TRP A 472 3.74 -23.19 -44.35
#